data_AF-A0A5B1QJC8-F1
#
_entry.id   AF-A0A5B1QJC8-F1
#
_cell.length_a   1.000
_cell.length_b   1.000
_cell.length_c   1.000
_cell.angle_alpha   90.00
_cell.angle_beta   90.00
_cell.angle_gamma   90.00
#
_symmetry.space_group_name_H-M   'P 1'
#
loop_
_entity.id
_entity.type
_entity.pdbx_description
1 polymer ?
#
loop_
_entity_poly.entity_id
_entity_poly.type
_entity_poly.pdbx_seq_one_letter_code
_entity_poly.pdbx_strand_id
1 'polypeptide(L)'
;MLRHSPDIHGFQIPGLDRQVLISLFADDTALYLNENTNYHSVQQILDRWCRASGAKFNINKTEIIPIGTPAYRNRLTTQRTLNPTDALPLDPQIRISPDGHPIRYLGAWIGNDVDDAVPWEPILDKMRTKLTNWLPSRPTLMGKRLIVQMVVAGSTQFLTQVNGMPKHIESAILTDIKHFLWPNRRSAAISLDTLYLPVKDGGIGLLDLQACNEATDIIWLKSYLDLSPSRPAWAFIADILINRLAPSSLHDIPRINAFLQNWSPVLQGPRTNAIPHTLLTMLKVAKKYNTNFAVLRLTDNLKRQIPAWCH
;
A
#
# COMPACT_ATOMS: atom_id res chain seq x y z
N MET A 1 -4.65 -2.47 -28.24
CA MET A 1 -5.43 -3.67 -28.57
C MET A 1 -6.33 -4.06 -27.40
N LEU A 2 -5.78 -4.36 -26.21
CA LEU A 2 -6.58 -4.73 -25.02
C LEU A 2 -7.68 -3.73 -24.64
N ARG A 3 -7.36 -2.43 -24.50
CA ARG A 3 -8.34 -1.39 -24.11
C ARG A 3 -9.48 -1.16 -25.12
N HIS A 4 -9.33 -1.61 -26.36
CA HIS A 4 -10.34 -1.46 -27.41
C HIS A 4 -11.10 -2.77 -27.67
N SER A 5 -10.78 -3.84 -26.94
CA SER A 5 -11.46 -5.13 -27.07
C SER A 5 -12.83 -5.03 -26.40
N PRO A 6 -13.93 -5.36 -27.09
CA PRO A 6 -15.26 -5.36 -26.47
C PRO A 6 -15.39 -6.47 -25.41
N ASP A 7 -14.64 -7.57 -25.55
CA ASP A 7 -14.77 -8.77 -24.72
C ASP A 7 -13.85 -8.81 -23.49
N ILE A 8 -13.00 -7.78 -23.30
CA ILE A 8 -12.05 -7.73 -22.18
C ILE A 8 -12.39 -6.56 -21.28
N HIS A 9 -12.78 -6.89 -20.05
CA HIS A 9 -13.14 -5.93 -19.04
C HIS A 9 -12.21 -6.03 -17.85
N GLY A 10 -11.74 -4.87 -17.40
CA GLY A 10 -11.00 -4.73 -16.17
C GLY A 10 -11.89 -4.40 -14.98
N PHE A 11 -11.29 -3.89 -13.92
CA PHE A 11 -12.02 -3.50 -12.73
C PHE A 11 -12.74 -2.18 -12.94
N GLN A 12 -14.08 -2.23 -12.80
CA GLN A 12 -14.94 -1.06 -12.76
C GLN A 12 -15.02 -0.56 -11.33
N ILE A 13 -14.46 0.62 -11.07
CA ILE A 13 -14.46 1.23 -9.74
C ILE A 13 -15.49 2.35 -9.74
N PRO A 14 -16.51 2.31 -8.87
CA PRO A 14 -17.47 3.39 -8.73
C PRO A 14 -16.79 4.77 -8.57
N GLY A 15 -17.20 5.74 -9.38
CA GLY A 15 -16.65 7.10 -9.39
C GLY A 15 -15.42 7.30 -10.28
N LEU A 16 -14.84 6.23 -10.86
CA LEU A 16 -13.76 6.33 -11.83
C LEU A 16 -14.31 6.24 -13.27
N ASP A 17 -13.99 7.21 -14.13
CA ASP A 17 -14.50 7.27 -15.50
C ASP A 17 -14.04 6.10 -16.39
N ARG A 18 -12.91 5.49 -16.06
CA ARG A 18 -12.28 4.44 -16.85
C ARG A 18 -11.98 3.23 -15.98
N GLN A 19 -12.26 2.04 -16.52
CA GLN A 19 -11.84 0.79 -15.90
C GLN A 19 -10.33 0.71 -15.72
N VAL A 20 -9.91 0.07 -14.63
CA VAL A 20 -8.52 -0.33 -14.41
C VAL A 20 -8.33 -1.68 -15.09
N LEU A 21 -7.68 -1.67 -16.26
CA LEU A 21 -7.46 -2.88 -17.07
C LEU A 21 -5.98 -3.29 -17.15
N ILE A 22 -5.08 -2.32 -17.29
CA ILE A 22 -3.65 -2.58 -17.48
C ILE A 22 -2.81 -1.49 -16.83
N SER A 23 -1.75 -1.92 -16.15
CA SER A 23 -0.68 -1.08 -15.65
C SER A 23 0.64 -1.54 -16.28
N LEU A 24 1.45 -0.58 -16.73
CA LEU A 24 2.73 -0.81 -17.40
C LEU A 24 3.80 0.00 -16.69
N PHE A 25 4.91 -0.63 -16.34
CA PHE A 25 6.08 0.03 -15.80
C PHE A 25 7.34 -0.65 -16.34
N ALA A 26 8.04 0.02 -17.26
CA ALA A 26 9.10 -0.60 -18.04
C ALA A 26 8.64 -1.91 -18.70
N ASP A 27 9.26 -3.05 -18.36
CA ASP A 27 8.89 -4.39 -18.80
C ASP A 27 7.83 -5.07 -17.93
N ASP A 28 7.63 -4.59 -16.70
CA ASP A 28 6.61 -5.10 -15.79
C ASP A 28 5.21 -4.70 -16.28
N THR A 29 4.36 -5.71 -16.50
CA THR A 29 2.98 -5.55 -16.98
C THR A 29 2.01 -6.25 -16.03
N ALA A 30 1.04 -5.51 -15.52
CA ALA A 30 -0.07 -6.06 -14.75
C ALA A 30 -1.39 -5.91 -15.51
N LEU A 31 -2.13 -7.02 -15.61
CA LEU A 31 -3.49 -7.05 -16.14
C LEU A 31 -4.49 -7.25 -15.00
N TYR A 32 -5.56 -6.47 -15.04
CA TYR A 32 -6.68 -6.56 -14.12
C TYR A 32 -7.87 -7.03 -14.94
N LEU A 33 -8.33 -8.25 -14.69
CA LEU A 33 -9.36 -8.91 -15.49
C LEU A 33 -10.56 -9.21 -14.59
N ASN A 34 -11.78 -8.97 -15.10
CA ASN A 34 -12.97 -9.38 -14.38
C ASN A 34 -13.20 -10.91 -14.48
N GLU A 35 -14.05 -11.44 -13.60
CA GLU A 35 -14.38 -12.87 -13.54
C GLU A 35 -15.05 -13.44 -14.80
N ASN A 36 -15.66 -12.56 -15.62
CA ASN A 36 -16.37 -12.95 -16.84
C ASN A 36 -15.47 -12.93 -18.08
N THR A 37 -14.26 -12.38 -17.98
CA THR A 37 -13.33 -12.25 -19.12
C THR A 37 -12.84 -13.64 -19.52
N ASN A 38 -12.89 -13.94 -20.81
CA ASN A 38 -12.32 -15.17 -21.34
C ASN A 38 -10.81 -15.01 -21.51
N TYR A 39 -10.02 -15.82 -20.81
CA TYR A 39 -8.56 -15.69 -20.83
C TYR A 39 -7.94 -15.99 -22.20
N HIS A 40 -8.54 -16.87 -23.00
CA HIS A 40 -8.07 -17.16 -24.36
C HIS A 40 -8.13 -15.93 -25.26
N SER A 41 -9.16 -15.09 -25.11
CA SER A 41 -9.27 -13.82 -25.85
C SER A 41 -8.13 -12.86 -25.48
N VAL A 42 -7.76 -12.83 -24.20
CA VAL A 42 -6.60 -12.06 -23.72
C VAL A 42 -5.31 -12.58 -24.37
N GLN A 43 -5.09 -13.90 -24.34
CA GLN A 43 -3.90 -14.53 -24.94
C GLN A 43 -3.79 -14.24 -26.43
N GLN A 44 -4.87 -14.37 -27.20
CA GLN A 44 -4.86 -14.08 -28.64
C GLN A 44 -4.41 -12.64 -28.95
N ILE A 45 -4.84 -11.68 -28.13
CA ILE A 45 -4.44 -10.28 -28.28
C ILE A 45 -2.97 -10.09 -27.91
N LEU A 46 -2.53 -10.69 -26.80
CA LEU A 46 -1.13 -10.64 -26.37
C LEU A 46 -0.20 -11.29 -27.40
N ASP A 47 -0.57 -12.45 -27.95
CA ASP A 47 0.21 -13.15 -28.97
C ASP A 47 0.32 -12.36 -30.25
N ARG A 48 -0.78 -11.74 -30.70
CA ARG A 48 -0.76 -10.86 -31.88
C ARG A 48 0.17 -9.67 -31.65
N TRP A 49 0.12 -9.08 -30.46
CA TRP A 49 1.02 -7.99 -30.10
C TRP A 49 2.48 -8.45 -30.06
N CYS A 50 2.78 -9.59 -29.42
CA CYS A 50 4.12 -10.19 -29.38
C CYS A 50 4.69 -10.46 -30.78
N ARG A 51 3.87 -11.00 -31.70
CA ARG A 51 4.28 -11.22 -33.10
C ARG A 51 4.59 -9.92 -33.82
N ALA A 52 3.84 -8.85 -33.55
CA ALA A 52 4.04 -7.56 -34.18
C ALA A 52 5.23 -6.77 -33.58
N SER A 53 5.45 -6.88 -32.26
CA SER A 53 6.52 -6.15 -31.56
C SER A 53 7.85 -6.89 -31.52
N GLY A 54 7.85 -8.20 -31.73
CA GLY A 54 9.00 -9.09 -31.49
C GLY A 54 9.25 -9.39 -30.01
N ALA A 55 8.40 -8.92 -29.10
CA ALA A 55 8.50 -9.19 -27.67
C ALA A 55 7.92 -10.57 -27.30
N LYS A 56 8.26 -11.08 -26.11
CA LYS A 56 7.73 -12.34 -25.58
C LYS A 56 7.55 -12.24 -24.06
N PHE A 57 6.34 -12.55 -23.58
CA PHE A 57 6.09 -12.67 -22.14
C PHE A 57 6.82 -13.87 -21.55
N ASN A 58 7.41 -13.68 -20.37
CA ASN A 58 8.07 -14.75 -19.64
C ASN A 58 7.06 -15.48 -18.76
N ILE A 59 6.47 -16.56 -19.29
CA ILE A 59 5.41 -17.33 -18.62
C ILE A 59 5.84 -17.83 -17.24
N ASN A 60 7.11 -18.22 -17.06
CA ASN A 60 7.66 -18.67 -15.78
C ASN A 60 7.72 -17.56 -14.71
N LYS A 61 7.72 -16.29 -15.14
CA LYS A 61 7.63 -15.12 -14.24
C LYS A 61 6.22 -14.56 -14.13
N THR A 62 5.28 -15.05 -14.92
CA THR A 62 3.89 -14.61 -14.87
C THR A 62 3.22 -15.21 -13.64
N GLU A 63 2.70 -14.33 -12.79
CA GLU A 63 1.96 -14.71 -11.59
C GLU A 63 0.54 -14.13 -11.63
N ILE A 64 -0.42 -14.86 -11.05
CA ILE A 64 -1.82 -14.45 -10.95
C ILE A 64 -2.21 -14.39 -9.48
N ILE A 65 -2.82 -13.28 -9.06
CA ILE A 65 -3.49 -13.15 -7.76
C ILE A 65 -5.01 -13.24 -7.98
N PRO A 66 -5.69 -14.29 -7.53
CA PRO A 66 -7.15 -14.32 -7.50
C PRO A 66 -7.68 -13.30 -6.50
N ILE A 67 -8.50 -12.36 -6.96
CA ILE A 67 -9.16 -11.35 -6.09
C ILE A 67 -10.66 -11.65 -6.09
N GLY A 68 -11.26 -11.78 -4.90
CA GLY A 68 -12.69 -12.06 -4.77
C GLY A 68 -13.01 -12.89 -3.53
N THR A 69 -14.15 -13.59 -3.57
CA THR A 69 -14.57 -14.45 -2.47
C THR A 69 -13.62 -15.65 -2.28
N PRO A 70 -13.50 -16.21 -1.06
CA PRO A 70 -12.72 -17.43 -0.84
C PRO A 70 -13.12 -18.58 -1.79
N ALA A 71 -14.42 -18.73 -2.07
CA ALA A 71 -14.93 -19.72 -3.02
C ALA A 71 -14.39 -19.49 -4.45
N TYR A 72 -14.37 -18.24 -4.93
CA TYR A 72 -13.81 -17.90 -6.23
C TYR A 72 -12.30 -18.15 -6.29
N ARG A 73 -11.55 -17.72 -5.26
CA ARG A 73 -10.09 -17.90 -5.18
C ARG A 73 -9.71 -19.38 -5.20
N ASN A 74 -10.41 -20.20 -4.42
CA ASN A 74 -10.21 -21.65 -4.39
C ASN A 74 -10.52 -22.28 -5.75
N ARG A 75 -11.66 -21.92 -6.35
CA ARG A 75 -12.05 -22.42 -7.68
C ARG A 75 -10.99 -22.10 -8.74
N LEU A 76 -10.55 -20.85 -8.84
CA LEU A 76 -9.53 -20.43 -9.81
C LEU A 76 -8.21 -21.18 -9.56
N THR A 77 -7.81 -21.35 -8.30
CA THR A 77 -6.58 -22.09 -7.96
C THR A 77 -6.66 -23.57 -8.34
N THR A 78 -7.79 -24.22 -8.08
CA THR A 78 -7.98 -25.66 -8.36
C THR A 78 -8.24 -25.94 -9.84
N GLN A 79 -9.15 -25.19 -10.46
CA GLN A 79 -9.57 -25.40 -11.85
C GLN A 79 -8.63 -24.72 -12.86
N ARG A 80 -7.83 -23.75 -12.40
CA ARG A 80 -6.95 -22.92 -13.25
C ARG A 80 -7.72 -22.25 -14.38
N THR A 81 -8.97 -21.86 -14.17
CA THR A 81 -9.79 -21.12 -15.14
C THR A 81 -10.27 -19.82 -14.54
N LEU A 82 -10.27 -18.74 -15.33
CA LEU A 82 -10.74 -17.44 -14.89
C LEU A 82 -12.28 -17.45 -14.88
N ASN A 83 -12.85 -17.78 -16.03
CA ASN A 83 -14.28 -17.94 -16.24
C ASN A 83 -14.66 -19.44 -16.19
N PRO A 84 -15.77 -19.85 -15.53
CA PRO A 84 -16.24 -21.23 -15.57
C PRO A 84 -16.48 -21.79 -16.99
N THR A 85 -16.67 -20.92 -17.98
CA THR A 85 -16.87 -21.27 -19.39
C THR A 85 -15.58 -21.31 -20.20
N ASP A 86 -14.42 -21.03 -19.60
CA ASP A 86 -13.13 -21.16 -20.28
C ASP A 86 -12.91 -22.62 -20.71
N ALA A 87 -12.67 -22.83 -22.00
CA ALA A 87 -12.51 -24.16 -22.57
C ALA A 87 -11.20 -24.85 -22.16
N LEU A 88 -10.18 -24.08 -21.78
CA LEU A 88 -8.86 -24.58 -21.43
C LEU A 88 -8.37 -23.92 -20.13
N PRO A 89 -7.66 -24.68 -19.26
CA PRO A 89 -7.02 -24.11 -18.10
C PRO A 89 -5.85 -23.21 -18.50
N LEU A 90 -5.51 -22.28 -17.59
CA LEU A 90 -4.31 -21.45 -17.62
C LEU A 90 -3.06 -22.33 -17.72
N ASP A 91 -2.09 -21.87 -18.52
CA ASP A 91 -0.81 -22.53 -18.72
C ASP A 91 -0.21 -22.99 -17.37
N PRO A 92 0.15 -24.28 -17.21
CA PRO A 92 0.61 -24.83 -15.94
C PRO A 92 1.87 -24.14 -15.38
N GLN A 93 2.66 -23.48 -16.22
CA GLN A 93 3.85 -22.73 -15.81
C GLN A 93 3.50 -21.40 -15.12
N ILE A 94 2.29 -20.87 -15.31
CA ILE A 94 1.83 -19.66 -14.63
C ILE A 94 1.57 -19.98 -13.16
N ARG A 95 2.24 -19.27 -12.25
CA ARG A 95 1.98 -19.43 -10.82
C ARG A 95 0.71 -18.69 -10.44
N ILE A 96 -0.27 -19.41 -9.89
CA ILE A 96 -1.44 -18.80 -9.24
C ILE A 96 -1.10 -18.73 -7.75
N SER A 97 -1.08 -17.53 -7.18
CA SER A 97 -0.72 -17.35 -5.78
C SER A 97 -1.89 -17.74 -4.88
N PRO A 98 -1.73 -18.73 -3.98
CA PRO A 98 -2.74 -19.04 -2.98
C PRO A 98 -2.77 -17.99 -1.87
N ASP A 99 -3.79 -18.08 -1.02
CA ASP A 99 -3.87 -17.24 0.18
C ASP A 99 -2.66 -17.45 1.09
N GLY A 100 -2.26 -16.40 1.81
CA GLY A 100 -1.04 -16.37 2.63
C GLY A 100 0.27 -16.24 1.84
N HIS A 101 0.23 -16.30 0.51
CA HIS A 101 1.43 -16.22 -0.33
C HIS A 101 1.43 -14.93 -1.15
N PRO A 102 2.25 -13.93 -0.79
CA PRO A 102 2.34 -12.71 -1.59
C PRO A 102 3.17 -12.91 -2.85
N ILE A 103 2.88 -12.10 -3.85
CA ILE A 103 3.75 -11.86 -5.00
C ILE A 103 4.43 -10.50 -4.85
N ARG A 104 5.57 -10.34 -5.52
CA ARG A 104 6.30 -9.07 -5.55
C ARG A 104 6.04 -8.35 -6.86
N TYR A 105 5.41 -7.18 -6.79
CA TYR A 105 5.14 -6.33 -7.96
C TYR A 105 5.63 -4.91 -7.69
N LEU A 106 6.54 -4.41 -8.53
CA LEU A 106 7.18 -3.08 -8.39
C LEU A 106 7.81 -2.82 -7.02
N GLY A 107 8.26 -3.88 -6.34
CA GLY A 107 8.83 -3.81 -5.00
C GLY A 107 7.81 -3.86 -3.85
N ALA A 108 6.52 -3.76 -4.14
CA ALA A 108 5.45 -4.00 -3.17
C ALA A 108 5.12 -5.50 -3.10
N TRP A 109 4.67 -5.95 -1.94
CA TRP A 109 4.18 -7.32 -1.72
C TRP A 109 2.66 -7.32 -1.70
N ILE A 110 2.04 -8.11 -2.57
CA ILE A 110 0.59 -8.11 -2.77
C ILE A 110 0.10 -9.55 -2.71
N GLY A 111 -0.96 -9.79 -1.96
CA GLY A 111 -1.61 -11.10 -1.88
C GLY A 111 -2.80 -11.03 -0.95
N ASN A 112 -3.50 -12.14 -0.84
CA ASN A 112 -4.62 -12.24 0.09
C ASN A 112 -4.19 -12.92 1.39
N ASP A 113 -4.72 -12.46 2.52
CA ASP A 113 -4.48 -13.06 3.84
C ASP A 113 -2.98 -13.23 4.15
N VAL A 114 -2.17 -12.28 3.69
CA VAL A 114 -0.71 -12.27 3.84
C VAL A 114 -0.32 -11.64 5.16
N ASP A 115 0.73 -12.17 5.78
CA ASP A 115 1.39 -11.53 6.91
C ASP A 115 2.25 -10.34 6.44
N ASP A 116 1.83 -9.13 6.80
CA ASP A 116 2.51 -7.88 6.48
C ASP A 116 3.94 -7.80 7.06
N ALA A 117 4.31 -8.67 8.00
CA ALA A 117 5.65 -8.73 8.58
C ALA A 117 6.66 -9.48 7.71
N VAL A 118 6.24 -10.48 6.93
CA VAL A 118 7.12 -11.34 6.14
C VAL A 118 8.00 -10.55 5.16
N PRO A 119 7.48 -9.54 4.44
CA PRO A 119 8.31 -8.66 3.60
C PRO A 119 9.48 -7.97 4.32
N TRP A 120 9.39 -7.78 5.63
CA TRP A 120 10.37 -7.04 6.42
C TRP A 120 11.56 -7.90 6.86
N GLU A 121 11.41 -9.22 6.97
CA GLU A 121 12.48 -10.13 7.41
C GLU A 121 13.80 -9.94 6.64
N PRO A 122 13.84 -10.03 5.30
CA PRO A 122 15.09 -9.85 4.56
C PRO A 122 15.65 -8.42 4.65
N ILE A 123 14.78 -7.41 4.91
CA ILE A 123 15.21 -6.02 5.09
C ILE A 123 15.88 -5.86 6.45
N LEU A 124 15.29 -6.43 7.51
CA LEU A 124 15.87 -6.42 8.85
C LEU A 124 17.24 -7.09 8.86
N ASP A 125 17.37 -8.26 8.24
CA ASP A 125 18.65 -8.97 8.18
C ASP A 125 19.72 -8.16 7.44
N LYS A 126 19.39 -7.65 6.25
CA LYS A 126 20.32 -6.82 5.47
C LYS A 126 20.71 -5.54 6.21
N MET A 127 19.75 -4.91 6.90
CA MET A 127 19.99 -3.71 7.71
C MET A 127 20.93 -4.04 8.87
N ARG A 128 20.65 -5.10 9.63
CA ARG A 128 21.48 -5.57 10.76
C ARG A 128 22.90 -5.90 10.31
N THR A 129 23.06 -6.64 9.21
CA THR A 129 24.38 -6.93 8.64
C THR A 129 25.15 -5.66 8.32
N LYS A 130 24.50 -4.68 7.66
CA LYS A 130 25.14 -3.39 7.36
C LYS A 130 25.56 -2.65 8.63
N LEU A 131 24.68 -2.54 9.63
CA LEU A 131 24.99 -1.86 10.89
C LEU A 131 26.16 -2.55 11.61
N THR A 132 26.15 -3.88 11.69
CA THR A 132 27.24 -4.67 12.29
C THR A 132 28.56 -4.44 11.56
N ASN A 133 28.56 -4.41 10.23
CA ASN A 133 29.77 -4.17 9.42
C ASN A 133 30.37 -2.78 9.64
N TRP A 134 29.57 -1.80 10.09
CA TRP A 134 30.07 -0.47 10.43
C TRP A 134 30.71 -0.40 11.83
N LEU A 135 30.38 -1.30 12.76
CA LEU A 135 30.88 -1.24 14.14
C LEU A 135 32.42 -1.26 14.25
N PRO A 136 33.18 -2.08 13.48
CA PRO A 136 34.64 -2.10 13.55
C PRO A 136 35.31 -0.76 13.20
N SER A 137 34.65 0.09 12.42
CA SER A 137 35.16 1.44 12.08
C SER A 137 35.13 2.42 13.25
N ARG A 138 34.53 2.03 14.39
CA ARG A 138 34.39 2.83 15.63
C ARG A 138 33.88 4.26 15.36
N PRO A 139 32.73 4.41 14.67
CA PRO A 139 32.21 5.72 14.32
C PRO A 139 31.87 6.53 15.57
N THR A 140 32.12 7.85 15.49
CA THR A 140 31.67 8.81 16.50
C THR A 140 30.14 8.79 16.61
N LEU A 141 29.58 9.38 17.67
CA LEU A 141 28.11 9.46 17.82
C LEU A 141 27.44 10.12 16.60
N MET A 142 28.06 11.18 16.07
CA MET A 142 27.59 11.84 14.84
C MET A 142 27.75 10.95 13.61
N GLY A 143 28.86 10.21 13.49
CA GLY A 143 29.04 9.21 12.43
C GLY A 143 27.97 8.13 12.48
N LYS A 144 27.62 7.64 13.68
CA LYS A 144 26.53 6.68 13.85
C LYS A 144 25.18 7.23 13.45
N ARG A 145 24.87 8.49 13.77
CA ARG A 145 23.65 9.17 13.30
C ARG A 145 23.56 9.16 11.77
N LEU A 146 24.65 9.51 11.07
CA LEU A 146 24.69 9.47 9.60
C LEU A 146 24.52 8.05 9.05
N ILE A 147 25.15 7.05 9.68
CA ILE A 147 25.01 5.65 9.29
C ILE A 147 23.58 5.16 9.51
N VAL A 148 22.94 5.49 10.64
CA VAL A 148 21.53 5.16 10.89
C VAL A 148 20.64 5.79 9.82
N GLN A 149 20.83 7.06 9.50
CA GLN A 149 20.07 7.72 8.43
C GLN A 149 20.24 7.00 7.09
N MET A 150 21.48 6.71 6.69
CA MET A 150 21.77 6.07 5.40
C MET A 150 21.25 4.63 5.34
N VAL A 151 21.52 3.83 6.37
CA VAL A 151 21.25 2.39 6.37
C VAL A 151 19.79 2.12 6.71
N VAL A 152 19.25 2.71 7.78
CA VAL A 152 17.88 2.44 8.21
C VAL A 152 16.90 3.14 7.28
N ALA A 153 16.97 4.47 7.13
CA ALA A 153 16.01 5.19 6.30
C ALA A 153 16.05 4.70 4.84
N GLY A 154 17.25 4.51 4.29
CA GLY A 154 17.44 4.00 2.93
C GLY A 154 16.98 2.56 2.70
N SER A 155 16.81 1.75 3.76
CA SER A 155 16.32 0.37 3.63
C SER A 155 14.82 0.23 3.91
N THR A 156 14.22 1.11 4.71
CA THR A 156 12.85 0.94 5.22
C THR A 156 11.81 1.79 4.50
N GLN A 157 12.15 3.03 4.13
CA GLN A 157 11.16 4.04 3.73
C GLN A 157 10.30 3.62 2.53
N PHE A 158 10.90 2.98 1.52
CA PHE A 158 10.15 2.50 0.35
C PHE A 158 9.10 1.46 0.74
N LEU A 159 9.48 0.43 1.50
CA LEU A 159 8.53 -0.62 1.89
C LEU A 159 7.46 -0.09 2.84
N THR A 160 7.83 0.81 3.77
CA THR A 160 6.86 1.55 4.60
C THR A 160 5.81 2.23 3.72
N GLN A 161 6.24 2.89 2.65
CA GLN A 161 5.32 3.63 1.79
C GLN A 161 4.34 2.73 1.04
N VAL A 162 4.76 1.55 0.58
CA VAL A 162 3.91 0.70 -0.27
C VAL A 162 3.13 -0.37 0.50
N ASN A 163 3.68 -0.90 1.59
CA ASN A 163 3.08 -1.98 2.39
C ASN A 163 2.75 -1.56 3.83
N GLY A 164 3.25 -0.43 4.30
CA GLY A 164 3.19 -0.06 5.72
C GLY A 164 4.22 -0.81 6.56
N MET A 165 4.44 -0.34 7.80
CA MET A 165 5.33 -0.96 8.77
C MET A 165 4.53 -1.43 9.99
N PRO A 166 4.47 -2.74 10.27
CA PRO A 166 3.87 -3.25 11.51
C PRO A 166 4.60 -2.72 12.75
N LYS A 167 3.88 -2.49 13.86
CA LYS A 167 4.46 -1.89 15.07
C LYS A 167 5.56 -2.71 15.73
N HIS A 168 5.51 -4.04 15.62
CA HIS A 168 6.58 -4.89 16.13
C HIS A 168 7.85 -4.77 15.27
N ILE A 169 7.73 -4.56 13.95
CA ILE A 169 8.87 -4.28 13.06
C ILE A 169 9.49 -2.92 13.39
N GLU A 170 8.67 -1.88 13.54
CA GLU A 170 9.13 -0.54 14.00
C GLU A 170 9.92 -0.66 15.31
N SER A 171 9.40 -1.41 16.27
CA SER A 171 10.05 -1.64 17.57
C SER A 171 11.36 -2.42 17.44
N ALA A 172 11.43 -3.42 16.56
CA ALA A 172 12.65 -4.17 16.29
C ALA A 172 13.74 -3.27 15.69
N ILE A 173 13.39 -2.42 14.71
CA ILE A 173 14.33 -1.47 14.11
C ILE A 173 14.82 -0.46 15.15
N LEU A 174 13.93 0.09 15.98
CA LEU A 174 14.31 0.99 17.07
C LEU A 174 15.27 0.32 18.04
N THR A 175 15.08 -0.98 18.30
CA THR A 175 15.99 -1.77 19.13
C THR A 175 17.35 -1.93 18.47
N ASP A 176 17.39 -2.20 17.17
CA ASP A 176 18.64 -2.32 16.40
C ASP A 176 19.41 -0.98 16.36
N ILE A 177 18.70 0.15 16.18
CA ILE A 177 19.29 1.50 16.27
C ILE A 177 19.93 1.71 17.65
N LYS A 178 19.23 1.34 18.74
CA LYS A 178 19.77 1.49 20.09
C LYS A 178 21.05 0.67 20.28
N HIS A 179 21.04 -0.60 19.86
CA HIS A 179 22.22 -1.46 19.97
C HIS A 179 23.41 -0.92 19.16
N PHE A 180 23.15 -0.37 17.97
CA PHE A 180 24.19 0.24 17.15
C PHE A 180 24.77 1.53 17.77
N LEU A 181 23.92 2.38 18.35
CA LEU A 181 24.35 3.62 19.02
C LEU A 181 25.18 3.36 20.28
N TRP A 182 24.77 2.40 21.12
CA TRP A 182 25.46 2.05 22.37
C TRP A 182 25.85 0.57 22.42
N PRO A 183 26.85 0.14 21.63
CA PRO A 183 27.31 -1.24 21.65
C PRO A 183 27.82 -1.59 23.05
N ASN A 184 27.52 -2.80 23.50
CA ASN A 184 27.92 -3.34 24.81
C ASN A 184 27.33 -2.63 26.04
N ARG A 185 26.25 -1.84 25.88
CA ARG A 185 25.49 -1.29 27.01
C ARG A 185 24.11 -1.91 27.09
N ARG A 186 23.66 -2.19 28.32
CA ARG A 186 22.30 -2.70 28.60
C ARG A 186 21.22 -1.62 28.46
N SER A 187 21.58 -0.34 28.59
CA SER A 187 20.67 0.79 28.46
C SER A 187 21.29 1.90 27.62
N ALA A 188 20.42 2.63 26.91
CA ALA A 188 20.82 3.82 26.16
C ALA A 188 21.33 4.88 27.14
N ALA A 189 22.45 5.52 26.80
CA ALA A 189 23.02 6.57 27.65
C ALA A 189 22.21 7.87 27.61
N ILE A 190 21.45 8.08 26.53
CA ILE A 190 20.63 9.25 26.25
C ILE A 190 19.27 8.73 25.74
N SER A 191 18.17 9.34 26.17
CA SER A 191 16.84 8.99 25.66
C SER A 191 16.74 9.26 24.15
N LEU A 192 15.90 8.48 23.46
CA LEU A 192 15.67 8.68 22.03
C LEU A 192 15.09 10.06 21.74
N ASP A 193 14.14 10.53 22.56
CA ASP A 193 13.51 11.84 22.43
C ASP A 193 14.55 12.97 22.34
N THR A 194 15.58 12.94 23.21
CA THR A 194 16.67 13.92 23.18
C THR A 194 17.52 13.78 21.92
N LEU A 195 17.76 12.56 21.42
CA LEU A 195 18.58 12.34 20.23
C LEU A 195 17.89 12.78 18.95
N TYR A 196 16.56 12.68 18.90
CA TYR A 196 15.75 13.16 17.78
C TYR A 196 15.79 14.68 17.63
N LEU A 197 15.97 15.42 18.73
CA LEU A 197 16.04 16.87 18.70
C LEU A 197 17.17 17.39 17.79
N PRO A 198 16.98 18.56 17.15
CA PRO A 198 18.04 19.24 16.42
C PRO A 198 19.26 19.54 17.31
N VAL A 199 20.43 19.74 16.67
CA VAL A 199 21.68 20.08 17.37
C VAL A 199 21.56 21.36 18.20
N LYS A 200 20.84 22.36 17.68
CA LYS A 200 20.57 23.62 18.39
C LYS A 200 19.78 23.44 19.70
N ASP A 201 19.03 22.35 19.81
CA ASP A 201 18.15 22.06 20.95
C ASP A 201 18.77 20.97 21.86
N GLY A 202 20.08 20.70 21.71
CA GLY A 202 20.83 19.75 22.53
C GLY A 202 20.79 18.30 22.06
N GLY A 203 20.13 18.01 20.94
CA GLY A 203 20.08 16.68 20.33
C GLY A 203 21.14 16.45 19.26
N ILE A 204 20.97 15.37 18.48
CA ILE A 204 21.86 15.06 17.35
C ILE A 204 21.11 14.96 16.02
N GLY A 205 19.80 15.19 15.99
CA GLY A 205 18.95 15.02 14.80
C GLY A 205 18.94 13.58 14.30
N LEU A 206 18.86 12.62 15.21
CA LEU A 206 18.73 11.19 14.88
C LEU A 206 17.42 10.95 14.12
N LEU A 207 17.41 9.95 13.24
CA LEU A 207 16.22 9.49 12.54
C LEU A 207 15.13 9.07 13.54
N ASP A 208 14.04 9.82 13.59
CA ASP A 208 12.79 9.39 14.23
C ASP A 208 11.97 8.56 13.25
N LEU A 209 12.04 7.24 13.42
CA LEU A 209 11.36 6.28 12.54
C LEU A 209 9.84 6.39 12.63
N GLN A 210 9.30 6.63 13.83
CA GLN A 210 7.87 6.74 14.02
C GLN A 210 7.35 8.01 13.34
N ALA A 211 8.05 9.13 13.51
CA ALA A 211 7.69 10.36 12.82
C ALA A 211 7.78 10.21 11.28
N CYS A 212 8.76 9.46 10.76
CA CYS A 212 8.86 9.18 9.33
C CYS A 212 7.70 8.31 8.81
N ASN A 213 7.28 7.30 9.58
CA ASN A 213 6.13 6.47 9.24
C ASN A 213 4.84 7.32 9.23
N GLU A 214 4.61 8.12 10.26
CA GLU A 214 3.44 9.01 10.33
C GLU A 214 3.46 10.10 9.24
N ALA A 215 4.63 10.63 8.88
CA ALA A 215 4.77 11.54 7.76
C ALA A 215 4.39 10.86 6.43
N THR A 216 4.74 9.58 6.25
CA THR A 216 4.33 8.79 5.09
C THR A 216 2.81 8.67 5.03
N ASP A 217 2.16 8.37 6.15
CA ASP A 217 0.70 8.34 6.26
C ASP A 217 0.07 9.70 5.93
N ILE A 218 0.68 10.82 6.34
CA ILE A 218 0.23 12.17 5.99
C ILE A 218 0.32 12.43 4.48
N ILE A 219 1.38 11.94 3.81
CA ILE A 219 1.50 12.07 2.35
C ILE A 219 0.40 11.27 1.63
N TRP A 220 0.13 10.04 2.10
CA TRP A 220 -1.01 9.25 1.60
C TRP A 220 -2.34 9.96 1.85
N LEU A 221 -2.53 10.51 3.04
CA LEU A 221 -3.73 11.28 3.40
C LEU A 221 -3.92 12.50 2.50
N LYS A 222 -2.85 13.27 2.25
CA LYS A 222 -2.89 14.41 1.33
C LYS A 222 -3.35 13.99 -0.08
N SER A 223 -2.87 12.85 -0.55
CA SER A 223 -3.24 12.28 -1.85
C SER A 223 -4.69 11.75 -1.87
N TYR A 224 -5.15 11.13 -0.78
CA TYR A 224 -6.53 10.71 -0.60
C TYR A 224 -7.53 11.88 -0.62
N LEU A 225 -7.13 12.98 0.03
CA LEU A 225 -7.92 14.22 0.16
C LEU A 225 -7.81 15.13 -1.08
N ASP A 226 -7.05 14.74 -2.10
CA ASP A 226 -7.15 15.40 -3.41
C ASP A 226 -8.49 15.01 -4.04
N LEU A 227 -9.38 15.99 -4.19
CA LEU A 227 -10.71 15.84 -4.79
C LEU A 227 -10.78 16.46 -6.20
N SER A 228 -9.64 16.88 -6.74
CA SER A 228 -9.56 17.44 -8.08
C SER A 228 -9.64 16.36 -9.16
N PRO A 229 -9.73 16.72 -10.45
CA PRO A 229 -9.70 15.75 -11.54
C PRO A 229 -8.42 14.88 -11.60
N SER A 230 -7.34 15.26 -10.90
CA SER A 230 -6.13 14.43 -10.77
C SER A 230 -6.17 13.43 -9.61
N ARG A 231 -7.33 13.28 -8.95
CA ARG A 231 -7.53 12.34 -7.85
C ARG A 231 -7.07 10.93 -8.24
N PRO A 232 -6.22 10.28 -7.43
CA PRO A 232 -5.70 8.97 -7.78
C PRO A 232 -6.78 7.88 -7.70
N ALA A 233 -6.72 6.90 -8.60
CA ALA A 233 -7.71 5.82 -8.70
C ALA A 233 -7.90 5.03 -7.38
N TRP A 234 -6.82 4.84 -6.61
CA TRP A 234 -6.89 4.13 -5.34
C TRP A 234 -7.75 4.86 -4.29
N ALA A 235 -7.89 6.20 -4.37
CA ALA A 235 -8.69 6.96 -3.43
C ALA A 235 -10.19 6.64 -3.53
N PHE A 236 -10.67 6.28 -4.73
CA PHE A 236 -12.04 5.82 -4.94
C PHE A 236 -12.29 4.45 -4.29
N ILE A 237 -11.30 3.54 -4.36
CA ILE A 237 -11.34 2.27 -3.63
C ILE A 237 -11.32 2.54 -2.11
N ALA A 238 -10.47 3.45 -1.66
CA ALA A 238 -10.40 3.84 -0.26
C ALA A 238 -11.73 4.38 0.26
N ASP A 239 -12.45 5.21 -0.50
CA ASP A 239 -13.80 5.68 -0.14
C ASP A 239 -14.74 4.48 0.10
N ILE A 240 -14.80 3.53 -0.84
CA ILE A 240 -15.65 2.33 -0.73
C ILE A 240 -15.32 1.52 0.53
N LEU A 241 -14.02 1.35 0.83
CA LEU A 241 -13.55 0.60 1.99
C LEU A 241 -13.86 1.33 3.31
N ILE A 242 -13.54 2.62 3.41
CA ILE A 242 -13.80 3.44 4.59
C ILE A 242 -15.30 3.49 4.89
N ASN A 243 -16.14 3.56 3.85
CA ASN A 243 -17.59 3.60 3.98
C ASN A 243 -18.21 2.29 4.53
N ARG A 244 -17.45 1.19 4.62
CA ARG A 244 -17.85 -0.01 5.38
C ARG A 244 -17.78 0.21 6.90
N LEU A 245 -16.98 1.18 7.35
CA LEU A 245 -16.86 1.59 8.75
C LEU A 245 -17.91 2.62 9.17
N ALA A 246 -18.77 3.06 8.25
CA ALA A 246 -19.85 3.99 8.55
C ALA A 246 -20.79 3.42 9.64
N PRO A 247 -21.32 4.27 10.54
CA PRO A 247 -22.37 3.90 11.48
C PRO A 247 -23.57 3.28 10.77
N SER A 248 -24.19 2.26 11.38
CA SER A 248 -25.35 1.57 10.81
C SER A 248 -26.57 2.50 10.67
N SER A 249 -26.64 3.59 11.44
CA SER A 249 -27.71 4.58 11.40
C SER A 249 -27.76 5.43 10.11
N LEU A 250 -26.76 5.32 9.24
CA LEU A 250 -26.68 6.05 7.98
C LEU A 250 -27.24 5.19 6.83
N HIS A 251 -28.56 5.26 6.64
CA HIS A 251 -29.28 4.48 5.62
C HIS A 251 -29.46 5.22 4.29
N ASP A 252 -29.59 6.56 4.29
CA ASP A 252 -30.03 7.33 3.11
C ASP A 252 -29.01 8.38 2.60
N ILE A 253 -27.79 8.39 3.13
CA ILE A 253 -26.78 9.40 2.78
C ILE A 253 -25.85 8.83 1.69
N PRO A 254 -25.59 9.56 0.58
CA PRO A 254 -24.59 9.17 -0.39
C PRO A 254 -23.23 9.10 0.31
N ARG A 255 -22.73 7.88 0.45
CA ARG A 255 -21.45 7.61 1.11
C ARG A 255 -20.32 8.02 0.17
N ILE A 256 -19.88 9.27 0.31
CA ILE A 256 -18.74 9.86 -0.39
C ILE A 256 -17.49 9.79 0.49
N ASN A 257 -16.54 10.71 0.31
CA ASN A 257 -15.37 10.82 1.17
C ASN A 257 -15.78 11.12 2.63
N ALA A 258 -15.24 10.36 3.59
CA ALA A 258 -15.62 10.48 5.00
C ALA A 258 -15.25 11.83 5.64
N PHE A 259 -14.23 12.54 5.12
CA PHE A 259 -13.81 13.86 5.63
C PHE A 259 -14.74 15.00 5.20
N LEU A 260 -15.68 14.73 4.29
CA LEU A 260 -16.71 15.68 3.87
C LEU A 260 -18.06 15.45 4.58
N GLN A 261 -18.11 14.52 5.52
CA GLN A 261 -19.34 14.08 6.17
C GLN A 261 -19.28 14.36 7.68
N ASN A 262 -20.46 14.40 8.32
CA ASN A 262 -20.63 14.68 9.75
C ASN A 262 -20.36 13.47 10.66
N TRP A 263 -19.98 12.32 10.10
CA TRP A 263 -19.63 11.12 10.84
C TRP A 263 -18.14 10.83 10.75
N SER A 264 -17.62 10.08 11.71
CA SER A 264 -16.24 9.62 11.74
C SER A 264 -16.15 8.09 11.68
N PRO A 265 -15.24 7.52 10.89
CA PRO A 265 -15.05 6.08 10.86
C PRO A 265 -14.61 5.55 12.21
N VAL A 266 -15.12 4.37 12.57
CA VAL A 266 -14.68 3.66 13.79
C VAL A 266 -13.25 3.17 13.59
N LEU A 267 -12.31 3.63 14.43
CA LEU A 267 -10.87 3.33 14.29
C LEU A 267 -10.36 2.24 15.25
N GLN A 268 -11.26 1.59 15.99
CA GLN A 268 -10.93 0.55 16.97
C GLN A 268 -11.98 -0.57 16.96
N GLY A 269 -11.58 -1.75 17.45
CA GLY A 269 -12.46 -2.91 17.58
C GLY A 269 -12.62 -3.73 16.30
N PRO A 270 -13.40 -4.83 16.35
CA PRO A 270 -13.39 -5.86 15.30
C PRO A 270 -13.80 -5.36 13.90
N ARG A 271 -14.58 -4.27 13.82
CA ARG A 271 -15.01 -3.69 12.54
C ARG A 271 -13.84 -3.17 11.72
N THR A 272 -12.70 -2.81 12.33
CA THR A 272 -11.54 -2.30 11.60
C THR A 272 -10.88 -3.36 10.71
N ASN A 273 -11.14 -4.65 10.97
CA ASN A 273 -10.63 -5.75 10.14
C ASN A 273 -11.24 -5.77 8.74
N ALA A 274 -12.29 -4.98 8.49
CA ALA A 274 -12.93 -4.84 7.18
C ALA A 274 -12.13 -3.96 6.20
N ILE A 275 -11.09 -3.25 6.66
CA ILE A 275 -10.23 -2.41 5.83
C ILE A 275 -8.75 -2.77 6.01
N PRO A 276 -7.88 -2.48 5.02
CA PRO A 276 -6.45 -2.71 5.15
C PRO A 276 -5.81 -1.92 6.30
N HIS A 277 -4.78 -2.48 6.92
CA HIS A 277 -4.05 -1.86 8.03
C HIS A 277 -3.45 -0.50 7.66
N THR A 278 -2.95 -0.34 6.43
CA THR A 278 -2.42 0.93 5.91
C THR A 278 -3.48 2.03 5.93
N LEU A 279 -4.69 1.74 5.47
CA LEU A 279 -5.80 2.69 5.46
C LEU A 279 -6.25 3.06 6.87
N LEU A 280 -6.32 2.08 7.77
CA LEU A 280 -6.62 2.31 9.18
C LEU A 280 -5.58 3.20 9.85
N THR A 281 -4.30 2.99 9.56
CA THR A 281 -3.19 3.79 10.11
C THR A 281 -3.25 5.22 9.61
N MET A 282 -3.46 5.42 8.30
CA MET A 282 -3.70 6.73 7.71
C MET A 282 -4.83 7.51 8.41
N LEU A 283 -5.97 6.86 8.68
CA LEU A 283 -7.08 7.49 9.41
C LEU A 283 -6.75 7.82 10.87
N LYS A 284 -5.99 6.95 11.56
CA LYS A 284 -5.53 7.21 12.93
C LYS A 284 -4.58 8.40 12.97
N VAL A 285 -3.67 8.52 12.00
CA VAL A 285 -2.76 9.67 11.87
C VAL A 285 -3.56 10.95 11.57
N ALA A 286 -4.54 10.90 10.66
CA ALA A 286 -5.43 12.02 10.39
C ALA A 286 -6.11 12.53 11.67
N LYS A 287 -6.63 11.62 12.51
CA LYS A 287 -7.24 11.96 13.80
C LYS A 287 -6.21 12.51 14.80
N LYS A 288 -5.04 11.89 14.91
CA LYS A 288 -3.94 12.33 15.80
C LYS A 288 -3.56 13.79 15.55
N TYR A 289 -3.47 14.18 14.28
CA TYR A 289 -3.09 15.52 13.86
C TYR A 289 -4.28 16.45 13.57
N ASN A 290 -5.50 16.05 13.94
CA ASN A 290 -6.74 16.82 13.71
C ASN A 290 -6.87 17.33 12.26
N THR A 291 -6.55 16.48 11.28
CA THR A 291 -6.63 16.84 9.85
C THR A 291 -8.08 16.93 9.41
N ASN A 292 -8.46 18.07 8.83
CA ASN A 292 -9.79 18.33 8.30
C ASN A 292 -9.71 19.24 7.06
N PHE A 293 -10.81 19.32 6.30
CA PHE A 293 -10.94 20.34 5.26
C PHE A 293 -11.19 21.71 5.92
N ALA A 294 -10.16 22.55 5.96
CA ALA A 294 -10.31 23.94 6.35
C ALA A 294 -10.81 24.76 5.15
N VAL A 295 -12.05 25.19 5.20
CA VAL A 295 -12.67 25.95 4.12
C VAL A 295 -12.68 27.43 4.50
N LEU A 296 -11.69 28.20 4.00
CA LEU A 296 -11.61 29.64 4.24
C LEU A 296 -12.74 30.42 3.53
N ARG A 297 -13.08 30.04 2.30
CA ARG A 297 -14.21 30.59 1.52
C ARG A 297 -14.56 29.66 0.34
N LEU A 298 -15.79 29.14 0.28
CA LEU A 298 -16.27 28.38 -0.88
C LEU A 298 -16.76 29.34 -1.97
N THR A 299 -16.35 29.10 -3.21
CA THR A 299 -17.01 29.69 -4.38
C THR A 299 -18.39 29.06 -4.56
N ASP A 300 -19.34 29.80 -5.11
CA ASP A 300 -20.71 29.28 -5.28
C ASP A 300 -20.80 28.11 -6.27
N ASN A 301 -19.85 28.02 -7.21
CA ASN A 301 -19.70 26.85 -8.08
C ASN A 301 -19.31 25.60 -7.26
N LEU A 302 -18.31 25.71 -6.37
CA LEU A 302 -17.88 24.60 -5.54
C LEU A 302 -18.96 24.18 -4.54
N LYS A 303 -19.71 25.13 -3.96
CA LYS A 303 -20.87 24.83 -3.09
C LYS A 303 -21.93 23.98 -3.78
N ARG A 304 -22.14 24.16 -5.09
CA ARG A 304 -23.10 23.39 -5.89
C ARG A 304 -22.58 22.01 -6.28
N GLN A 305 -21.25 21.80 -6.27
CA GLN A 305 -20.60 20.54 -6.59
C GLN A 305 -20.40 19.64 -5.37
N ILE A 306 -20.29 20.22 -4.17
CA ILE A 306 -20.24 19.47 -2.92
C ILE A 306 -21.64 18.92 -2.65
N PRO A 307 -21.81 17.60 -2.42
CA PRO A 307 -23.09 17.03 -2.03
C PRO A 307 -23.65 17.80 -0.83
N ALA A 308 -24.95 18.11 -0.85
CA ALA A 308 -25.59 18.89 0.21
C ALA A 308 -25.17 18.31 1.57
N TRP A 309 -24.43 19.13 2.33
CA TRP A 309 -23.86 18.74 3.62
C TRP A 309 -24.99 18.19 4.49
N CYS A 310 -24.91 16.92 4.87
CA CYS A 310 -25.69 16.47 6.01
C CYS A 310 -25.07 17.14 7.23
N HIS A 311 -25.77 18.16 7.75
CA HIS A 311 -25.50 18.75 9.07
C HIS A 311 -25.41 17.68 10.14
#